data_AF-A0A959KLG6-F1
#
_entry.id   AF-A0A959KLG6-F1
#
_cell.length_a   1.000
_cell.length_b   1.000
_cell.length_c   1.000
_cell.angle_alpha   90.00
_cell.angle_beta   90.00
_cell.angle_gamma   90.00
#
_symmetry.space_group_name_H-M   'P 1'
#
loop_
_entity.id
_entity.type
_entity.pdbx_description
1 polymer ?
#
loop_
_entity_poly.entity_id
_entity_poly.type
_entity_poly.pdbx_seq_one_letter_code
_entity_poly.pdbx_strand_id
1 'polypeptide(L)'
;MDPEIRKKAEKRVRRIKRFYKNLAIWLLVSAFLFGINLLTSTAHLWAIYPFLGWGLGIAIEAVSLFGSSSRVDDWEDRKTREIARRQQHRNKQLSDEVDEKPLDLGETPKKPLYREEDLV
;
A
#
# COMPACT_ATOMS: atom_id res chain seq x y z
N MET A 1 -3.19 2.59 -24.60
CA MET A 1 -2.94 3.03 -23.21
C MET A 1 -2.52 1.82 -22.41
N ASP A 2 -1.28 1.79 -21.89
CA ASP A 2 -0.68 0.60 -21.27
C ASP A 2 -1.48 0.07 -20.06
N PRO A 3 -1.70 -1.25 -19.94
CA PRO A 3 -2.43 -1.85 -18.82
C PRO A 3 -1.77 -1.60 -17.46
N GLU A 4 -0.45 -1.41 -17.41
CA GLU A 4 0.29 -1.09 -16.19
C GLU A 4 0.00 0.33 -15.67
N ILE A 5 -0.15 1.31 -16.57
CA ILE A 5 -0.48 2.70 -16.19
C ILE A 5 -1.89 2.77 -15.60
N ARG A 6 -2.84 1.99 -16.13
CA ARG A 6 -4.20 1.88 -15.58
C ARG A 6 -4.21 1.33 -14.15
N LYS A 7 -3.51 0.23 -13.88
CA LYS A 7 -3.46 -0.37 -12.53
C LYS A 7 -2.84 0.58 -11.50
N LYS A 8 -1.77 1.30 -11.85
CA LYS A 8 -1.15 2.30 -10.99
C LYS A 8 -2.10 3.46 -10.69
N ALA A 9 -2.80 3.97 -11.70
CA ALA A 9 -3.80 5.02 -11.54
C ALA A 9 -4.97 4.55 -10.64
N GLU A 10 -5.50 3.35 -10.87
CA GLU A 10 -6.61 2.78 -10.09
C GLU A 10 -6.26 2.58 -8.60
N LYS A 11 -5.05 2.08 -8.29
CA LYS A 11 -4.58 1.95 -6.90
C LYS A 11 -4.52 3.29 -6.19
N ARG A 12 -4.06 4.33 -6.88
CA ARG A 12 -3.92 5.68 -6.33
C ARG A 12 -5.28 6.30 -6.04
N VAL A 13 -6.21 6.20 -6.99
CA VAL A 13 -7.61 6.65 -6.82
C VAL A 13 -8.29 5.94 -5.66
N ARG A 14 -8.10 4.62 -5.51
CA ARG A 14 -8.70 3.85 -4.42
C ARG A 14 -8.19 4.29 -3.04
N ARG A 15 -6.90 4.58 -2.92
CA ARG A 15 -6.29 5.10 -1.68
C ARG A 15 -6.86 6.47 -1.31
N ILE A 16 -6.94 7.37 -2.29
CA ILE A 16 -7.50 8.72 -2.12
C ILE A 16 -8.97 8.63 -1.68
N LYS A 17 -9.80 7.81 -2.35
CA LYS A 17 -11.21 7.63 -1.98
C LYS A 17 -11.41 7.14 -0.55
N ARG A 18 -10.56 6.20 -0.08
CA ARG A 18 -10.63 5.70 1.30
C ARG A 18 -10.34 6.80 2.32
N PHE A 19 -9.34 7.62 2.05
CA PHE A 19 -8.99 8.76 2.90
C PHE A 19 -10.09 9.80 2.98
N TYR A 20 -10.64 10.22 1.83
CA TYR A 20 -11.74 11.19 1.81
C TYR A 20 -12.97 10.69 2.57
N LYS A 21 -13.25 9.38 2.55
CA LYS A 21 -14.34 8.80 3.34
C LYS A 21 -14.10 8.97 4.85
N ASN A 22 -12.90 8.61 5.34
CA ASN A 22 -12.55 8.78 6.75
C ASN A 22 -12.55 10.25 7.16
N LEU A 23 -11.99 11.13 6.32
CA LEU A 23 -11.97 12.58 6.53
C LEU A 23 -13.38 13.17 6.59
N ALA A 24 -14.28 12.75 5.69
CA ALA A 24 -15.67 13.23 5.66
C ALA A 24 -16.45 12.83 6.92
N ILE A 25 -16.29 11.57 7.37
CA ILE A 25 -16.90 11.10 8.63
C ILE A 25 -16.36 11.90 9.81
N TRP A 26 -15.04 12.09 9.88
CA TRP A 26 -14.44 12.87 10.95
C TRP A 26 -14.91 14.33 10.96
N LEU A 27 -15.01 14.97 9.79
CA LEU A 27 -15.55 16.33 9.65
C LEU A 27 -17.01 16.41 10.10
N LEU A 28 -17.85 15.45 9.68
CA LEU A 28 -19.26 15.39 10.08
C LEU A 28 -19.41 15.23 11.60
N VAL A 29 -18.71 14.27 12.19
CA VAL A 29 -18.73 14.01 13.64
C VAL A 29 -18.22 15.23 14.39
N SER A 30 -17.09 15.79 13.94
CA SER A 30 -16.49 16.97 14.55
C SER A 30 -17.41 18.20 14.48
N ALA A 31 -18.03 18.48 13.33
CA ALA A 31 -18.96 19.59 13.17
C ALA A 31 -20.22 19.40 14.03
N PHE A 32 -20.71 18.16 14.13
CA PHE A 32 -21.83 17.81 15.01
C PHE A 32 -21.48 18.04 16.50
N LEU A 33 -20.32 17.57 16.96
CA LEU A 33 -19.84 17.80 18.32
C LEU A 33 -19.63 19.28 18.60
N PHE A 34 -19.04 20.02 17.66
CA PHE A 34 -18.82 21.45 17.79
C PHE A 34 -20.16 22.22 17.88
N GLY A 35 -21.16 21.81 17.09
CA GLY A 35 -22.53 22.33 17.17
C GLY A 35 -23.16 22.08 18.55
N ILE A 36 -23.04 20.87 19.10
CA ILE A 36 -23.52 20.55 20.46
C ILE A 36 -22.79 21.42 21.50
N ASN A 37 -21.48 21.60 21.34
CA ASN A 37 -20.69 22.40 22.28
C ASN A 37 -21.14 23.86 22.30
N LEU A 38 -21.42 24.44 21.12
CA LEU A 38 -21.98 25.80 21.01
C LEU A 38 -23.35 25.94 21.69
N LEU A 39 -24.19 24.90 21.59
CA LEU A 39 -25.52 24.88 22.18
C LEU A 39 -25.52 24.62 23.70
N THR A 40 -24.56 23.85 24.22
CA THR A 40 -24.54 23.40 25.62
C THR A 40 -23.69 24.28 26.52
N SER A 41 -22.52 24.72 26.05
CA SER A 41 -21.63 25.56 26.85
C SER A 41 -20.52 26.18 26.00
N THR A 42 -20.61 27.49 25.76
CA THR A 42 -19.56 28.26 25.07
C THR A 42 -18.31 28.45 25.94
N ALA A 43 -18.42 28.25 27.25
CA ALA A 43 -17.34 28.46 28.22
C ALA A 43 -16.32 27.30 28.28
N HIS A 44 -16.67 26.11 27.81
CA HIS A 44 -15.78 24.95 27.77
C HIS A 44 -15.83 24.30 26.39
N LEU A 45 -14.75 24.46 25.62
CA LEU A 45 -14.59 23.90 24.27
C LEU A 45 -14.12 22.44 24.32
N TRP A 46 -14.86 21.57 25.00
CA TRP A 46 -14.49 20.16 25.11
C TRP A 46 -14.45 19.44 23.76
N ALA A 47 -15.20 19.94 22.76
CA ALA A 47 -15.14 19.45 21.38
C ALA A 47 -13.76 19.56 20.71
N ILE A 48 -12.81 20.34 21.25
CA ILE A 48 -11.47 20.48 20.67
C ILE A 48 -10.58 19.25 20.91
N TYR A 49 -10.81 18.50 22.00
CA TYR A 49 -10.02 17.31 22.31
C TYR A 49 -10.18 16.18 21.28
N PRO A 50 -11.39 15.77 20.87
CA PRO A 50 -11.55 14.80 19.79
C PRO A 50 -11.05 15.37 18.45
N PHE A 51 -11.19 16.68 18.22
CA PHE A 51 -10.67 17.32 17.01
C PHE A 51 -9.14 17.25 16.93
N LEU A 52 -8.43 17.57 18.01
CA LEU A 52 -6.97 17.53 18.07
C LEU A 52 -6.42 16.10 18.09
N GLY A 53 -7.04 15.20 18.86
CA GLY A 53 -6.59 13.81 18.96
C GLY A 53 -6.76 13.06 17.64
N TRP A 54 -7.93 13.14 17.01
CA TRP A 54 -8.20 12.43 15.76
C TRP A 54 -7.71 13.19 14.53
N GLY A 55 -7.71 14.54 14.59
CA GLY A 55 -7.17 15.38 13.52
C GLY A 55 -5.69 15.14 13.29
N LEU A 56 -4.92 14.83 14.34
CA LEU A 56 -3.50 14.48 14.20
C LEU A 56 -3.31 13.16 13.44
N GLY A 57 -4.14 12.14 13.71
CA GLY A 57 -4.10 10.87 12.98
C GLY A 57 -4.42 11.03 11.49
N ILE A 58 -5.43 11.85 11.18
CA ILE A 58 -5.79 12.19 9.80
C ILE A 58 -4.71 13.02 9.11
N ALA A 59 -4.07 13.95 9.81
CA ALA A 59 -2.97 14.73 9.27
C ALA A 59 -1.78 13.84 8.87
N ILE A 60 -1.44 12.83 9.68
CA ILE A 60 -0.42 11.84 9.34
C ILE A 60 -0.85 11.01 8.12
N GLU A 61 -2.11 10.58 8.07
CA GLU A 61 -2.63 9.82 6.91
C GLU A 61 -2.61 10.67 5.62
N ALA A 62 -2.92 11.96 5.73
CA ALA A 62 -2.83 12.93 4.63
C ALA A 62 -1.38 13.10 4.15
N VAL A 63 -0.43 13.33 5.08
CA VAL A 63 1.00 13.44 4.75
C VAL A 63 1.51 12.14 4.12
N SER A 64 1.05 10.98 4.59
CA SER A 64 1.40 9.69 3.97
C SER A 64 0.86 9.59 2.54
N LEU A 65 -0.38 10.00 2.28
CA LEU A 65 -0.99 9.94 0.94
C LEU A 65 -0.42 10.95 -0.05
N PHE A 66 -0.21 12.18 0.39
CA PHE A 66 0.27 13.27 -0.47
C PHE A 66 1.81 13.35 -0.52
N GLY A 67 2.51 13.00 0.57
CA GLY A 67 3.97 13.04 0.69
C GLY A 67 4.70 11.80 0.17
N SER A 68 4.05 10.63 0.12
CA SER A 68 4.65 9.39 -0.41
C SER A 68 4.83 9.37 -1.93
N SER A 69 4.17 10.30 -2.63
CA SER A 69 4.10 10.45 -4.08
C SER A 69 5.44 10.49 -4.85
N SER A 70 6.56 10.86 -4.21
CA SER A 70 7.80 11.18 -4.93
C SER A 70 8.97 10.27 -4.59
N ARG A 71 9.16 9.93 -3.31
CA ARG A 71 10.35 9.17 -2.87
C ARG A 71 10.09 7.68 -2.68
N VAL A 72 8.90 7.32 -2.22
CA VAL A 72 8.53 5.93 -1.99
C VAL A 72 8.17 5.27 -3.31
N ASP A 73 7.40 5.94 -4.16
CA ASP A 73 7.07 5.44 -5.51
C ASP A 73 8.33 5.19 -6.37
N ASP A 74 9.34 6.08 -6.33
CA ASP A 74 10.62 5.87 -7.05
C ASP A 74 11.43 4.70 -6.47
N TRP A 75 11.43 4.55 -5.15
CA TRP A 75 12.09 3.43 -4.48
C TRP A 75 11.40 2.09 -4.80
N GLU A 76 10.07 2.04 -4.76
CA GLU A 76 9.27 0.85 -5.11
C GLU A 76 9.55 0.44 -6.55
N ASP A 77 9.48 1.39 -7.50
CA ASP A 77 9.74 1.12 -8.91
C ASP A 77 11.17 0.64 -9.16
N ARG A 78 12.17 1.19 -8.45
CA ARG A 78 13.56 0.68 -8.49
C ARG A 78 13.65 -0.75 -7.98
N LYS A 79 13.02 -1.06 -6.85
CA LYS A 79 13.05 -2.40 -6.26
C LYS A 79 12.35 -3.44 -7.12
N THR A 80 11.20 -3.10 -7.71
CA THR A 80 10.49 -4.00 -8.62
C THR A 80 11.33 -4.31 -9.86
N ARG A 81 11.97 -3.30 -10.47
CA ARG A 81 12.89 -3.51 -11.60
C ARG A 81 14.08 -4.39 -11.23
N GLU A 82 14.62 -4.22 -10.02
CA GLU A 82 15.75 -5.03 -9.54
C GLU A 82 15.35 -6.51 -9.37
N ILE A 83 14.19 -6.78 -8.77
CA ILE A 83 13.67 -8.16 -8.60
C ILE A 83 13.38 -8.81 -9.95
N ALA A 84 12.73 -8.09 -10.87
CA ALA A 84 12.45 -8.59 -12.22
C ALA A 84 13.74 -8.96 -12.97
N ARG A 85 14.78 -8.11 -12.89
CA ARG A 85 16.10 -8.43 -13.45
C ARG A 85 16.72 -9.68 -12.82
N ARG A 86 16.69 -9.80 -11.49
CA ARG A 86 17.23 -10.98 -10.78
C ARG A 86 16.53 -12.27 -11.20
N GLN A 87 15.21 -12.23 -11.40
CA GLN A 87 14.45 -13.38 -11.91
C GLN A 87 14.84 -13.73 -13.34
N GLN A 88 15.01 -12.76 -14.22
CA GLN A 88 15.45 -13.00 -15.59
C GLN A 88 16.84 -13.65 -15.65
N HIS A 89 17.82 -13.14 -14.89
CA HIS A 89 19.15 -13.75 -14.82
C HIS A 89 19.12 -15.17 -14.27
N ARG A 90 18.34 -15.42 -13.22
CA ARG A 90 18.16 -16.77 -12.66
C ARG A 90 17.50 -17.72 -13.67
N ASN A 91 16.46 -17.26 -14.36
CA ASN A 91 15.76 -18.08 -15.33
C ASN A 91 16.65 -18.42 -16.53
N LYS A 92 17.45 -17.44 -17.00
CA LYS A 92 18.44 -17.67 -18.05
C LYS A 92 19.50 -18.68 -17.63
N GLN A 93 20.05 -18.56 -16.42
CA GLN A 93 21.01 -19.54 -15.86
C GLN A 93 20.40 -20.96 -15.79
N LEU A 94 19.15 -21.07 -15.35
CA LEU A 94 18.44 -22.36 -15.32
C LEU A 94 18.23 -22.94 -16.72
N SER A 95 17.91 -22.12 -17.71
CA SER A 95 17.80 -22.55 -19.11
C SER A 95 19.14 -23.00 -19.69
N ASP A 96 20.20 -22.21 -19.47
CA ASP A 96 21.55 -22.51 -19.95
C ASP A 96 22.09 -23.81 -19.31
N GLU A 97 21.80 -24.07 -18.03
CA GLU A 97 22.17 -25.32 -17.33
C GLU A 97 21.36 -26.54 -17.78
N VAL A 98 20.11 -26.34 -18.21
CA VAL A 98 19.26 -27.40 -18.78
C VAL A 98 19.73 -27.79 -20.19
N ASP A 99 20.21 -26.84 -21.00
CA ASP A 99 20.69 -27.09 -22.36
C ASP A 99 22.09 -27.72 -22.41
N GLU A 100 22.96 -27.46 -21.42
CA GLU A 100 24.31 -28.05 -21.33
C GLU A 100 24.28 -29.52 -20.88
N LYS A 101 23.27 -29.91 -20.09
CA LYS A 101 23.13 -31.29 -19.61
C LYS A 101 22.42 -32.15 -20.66
N PRO A 102 23.07 -33.21 -21.20
CA PRO A 102 22.37 -34.18 -22.02
C PRO A 102 21.25 -34.80 -21.18
N LEU A 103 20.04 -34.78 -21.74
CA LEU A 103 18.79 -35.06 -21.07
C LEU A 103 18.70 -36.54 -20.62
N ASP A 104 19.33 -36.89 -19.49
CA ASP A 104 19.04 -38.13 -18.75
C ASP A 104 17.83 -37.87 -17.84
N LEU A 105 16.65 -38.03 -18.44
CA LEU A 105 15.36 -37.76 -17.81
C LEU A 105 14.94 -38.94 -16.91
N GLY A 106 15.74 -39.26 -15.89
CA GLY A 106 15.21 -39.88 -14.69
C GLY A 106 14.32 -38.85 -14.00
N GLU A 107 13.01 -39.09 -13.96
CA GLU A 107 12.01 -38.13 -13.45
C GLU A 107 12.47 -37.43 -12.16
N THR A 108 12.79 -36.14 -12.25
CA THR A 108 13.11 -35.34 -11.07
C THR A 108 11.80 -35.12 -10.30
N PRO A 109 11.70 -35.53 -9.01
CA PRO A 109 10.48 -35.30 -8.26
C PRO A 109 10.29 -33.79 -8.09
N LYS A 110 9.14 -33.27 -8.55
CA LYS A 110 8.73 -31.88 -8.32
C LYS A 110 8.72 -31.62 -6.81
N LYS A 111 9.75 -30.92 -6.32
CA LYS A 111 9.82 -30.46 -4.93
C LYS A 111 8.87 -29.26 -4.79
N PRO A 112 7.90 -29.28 -3.87
CA PRO A 112 6.99 -28.15 -3.70
C PRO A 112 7.79 -26.91 -3.30
N LEU A 113 7.63 -25.83 -4.09
CA LEU A 113 8.25 -24.53 -3.86
C LEU A 113 7.41 -23.69 -2.88
N TYR A 114 6.87 -24.34 -1.86
CA TYR A 114 6.20 -23.73 -0.72
C TYR A 114 6.57 -24.54 0.50
N ARG A 115 6.84 -23.87 1.60
CA ARG A 115 7.08 -24.51 2.88
C ARG A 115 5.89 -24.24 3.77
N GLU A 116 5.27 -25.31 4.28
CA GLU A 116 3.99 -25.21 5.01
C GLU A 116 4.09 -24.39 6.31
N GLU A 117 5.30 -24.09 6.79
CA GLU A 117 5.55 -23.22 7.94
C GLU A 117 5.33 -21.72 7.69
N ASP A 118 5.23 -21.28 6.43
CA ASP A 118 4.93 -19.89 6.07
C ASP A 118 3.40 -19.61 5.96
N LEU A 119 2.57 -20.64 6.18
CA LEU A 119 1.10 -20.59 6.01
C LEU A 119 0.31 -20.52 7.34
N VAL A 120 0.96 -20.13 8.44
CA VAL A 120 0.33 -20.00 9.78
C VAL A 120 0.35 -18.57 10.27
#